data_AF-A0A7S1JX06-F1
#
_entry.id   AF-A0A7S1JX06-F1
#
_cell.length_a   1.000
_cell.length_b   1.000
_cell.length_c   1.000
_cell.angle_alpha   90.00
_cell.angle_beta   90.00
_cell.angle_gamma   90.00
#
_symmetry.space_group_name_H-M   'P 1'
#
loop_
_entity.id
_entity.type
_entity.pdbx_description
1 polymer ?
#
loop_
_entity_poly.entity_id
_entity_poly.type
_entity_poly.pdbx_seq_one_letter_code
_entity_poly.pdbx_strand_id
1 'polypeptide(L)'
;MWTTSWLLGGTLTLLIGSHVILRHPDNDKHGSPAIKDGERLSAHDADEEALRGFHGGPGEFVDVLARKIRRLQVKTDSYAVPLVSWRRRKGGYMSQIHLYYHGPPRFAVQRHIPCPDNNAFVTLWVTTMLAEREMFGKTDTDKDGESLSDEQMFMALDRIHEYADKNKHHGEGIFYFWPQARNDSSGLWYPTPDNLDAAITLPQKLPYDWQRKLLQKMLSIVGLGNLVSWSAAVRVFQITPDFDDSSVNLGLGGLLKEAADRGMMKQQYQQWSSHNNKLSSFVNNLLLYSYRPSAKIPDHNTIDARSYFWLKEFLWHHHKDHNLAIATTWVSNLTETRRTGPLGVDMPFRVNNVDLTVCANVLMGVTGAVLDLPHLLEGIDSHTYDSLVRLYRNTSSLVEWAVSSGRAFARRDIALLYYPSAYNFLWMSSRIVAKLDRYTDPSLHNGRTQTLPDFIKHTQRALGHVYRTKATQWLLDQVTREPIPDGNNPNPFMPKPEKHWAYWDDFLGNGDRDVYGRPRPKCEDRIFSTAQAINTLLNIWTYPTAAPGEGKEATGKFGPLKWRSDTPAKVVSIVGESCGWLRRDTFSGAFP
;
A
#
# COMPACT_ATOMS: atom_id res chain seq x y z
N MET A 1 0.48 -10.11 -9.65
CA MET A 1 1.73 -9.41 -9.98
C MET A 1 2.11 -8.66 -8.73
N TRP A 2 3.19 -9.02 -8.07
CA TRP A 2 3.49 -8.50 -6.72
C TRP A 2 4.88 -7.89 -6.70
N THR A 3 5.07 -6.71 -6.11
CA THR A 3 6.39 -6.05 -6.07
C THR A 3 7.13 -6.14 -4.74
N THR A 4 8.47 -6.23 -4.76
CA THR A 4 9.33 -6.39 -3.57
C THR A 4 9.48 -5.12 -2.72
N SER A 5 9.21 -3.94 -3.26
CA SER A 5 9.33 -2.65 -2.55
C SER A 5 8.31 -2.46 -1.42
N TRP A 6 7.24 -3.25 -1.43
CA TRP A 6 6.17 -3.26 -0.42
C TRP A 6 6.64 -3.67 0.97
N LEU A 7 7.58 -4.60 1.02
CA LEU A 7 8.15 -5.16 2.25
C LEU A 7 8.90 -4.08 3.07
N LEU A 8 9.58 -3.16 2.38
CA LEU A 8 10.36 -2.10 3.03
C LEU A 8 9.52 -0.88 3.40
N GLY A 9 8.51 -0.54 2.59
CA GLY A 9 7.53 0.50 2.90
C GLY A 9 6.75 0.18 4.17
N GLY A 10 6.09 -0.99 4.23
CA GLY A 10 5.30 -1.47 5.38
C GLY A 10 6.07 -1.47 6.71
N THR A 11 7.36 -1.80 6.66
CA THR A 11 8.23 -1.83 7.84
C THR A 11 8.57 -0.42 8.36
N LEU A 12 8.51 0.62 7.51
CA LEU A 12 8.82 2.00 7.88
C LEU A 12 7.73 2.64 8.76
N THR A 13 6.45 2.44 8.45
CA THR A 13 5.31 2.97 9.25
C THR A 13 5.30 2.37 10.67
N LEU A 14 5.84 1.16 10.81
CA LEU A 14 5.77 0.33 12.01
C LEU A 14 6.63 0.81 13.17
N LEU A 15 7.72 1.46 12.84
CA LEU A 15 8.76 1.79 13.81
C LEU A 15 8.58 3.16 14.42
N ILE A 16 7.85 4.03 13.74
CA ILE A 16 7.41 5.30 14.29
C ILE A 16 6.55 5.09 15.56
N GLY A 17 5.70 4.05 15.58
CA GLY A 17 4.85 3.77 16.73
C GLY A 17 5.50 2.89 17.81
N SER A 18 6.28 1.89 17.41
CA SER A 18 6.84 0.92 18.35
C SER A 18 8.09 1.40 19.10
N HIS A 19 8.85 2.33 18.51
CA HIS A 19 10.00 2.96 19.16
C HIS A 19 9.59 3.95 20.28
N VAL A 20 8.37 4.43 20.18
CA VAL A 20 7.83 5.49 21.01
C VAL A 20 7.07 4.95 22.22
N ILE A 21 6.58 3.72 22.11
CA ILE A 21 5.75 3.05 23.12
C ILE A 21 6.58 2.19 24.08
N LEU A 22 7.75 1.70 23.67
CA LEU A 22 8.56 0.76 24.44
C LEU A 22 9.81 1.41 25.04
N ARG A 23 9.64 2.31 26.02
CA ARG A 23 10.69 2.61 27.00
C ARG A 23 10.43 1.80 28.28
N HIS A 24 11.26 0.80 28.53
CA HIS A 24 11.46 0.19 29.84
C HIS A 24 12.85 0.63 30.35
N PRO A 25 13.07 0.94 31.64
CA PRO A 25 14.17 1.83 32.05
C PRO A 25 15.63 1.33 31.98
N ASP A 26 15.94 0.11 31.52
CA ASP A 26 17.17 -0.56 31.98
C ASP A 26 18.19 -1.06 30.94
N ASN A 27 18.08 -0.77 29.64
CA ASN A 27 19.01 -1.35 28.65
C ASN A 27 19.79 -0.32 27.82
N ASP A 28 20.79 0.33 28.42
CA ASP A 28 21.84 1.08 27.71
C ASP A 28 23.22 0.78 28.30
N LYS A 29 23.88 -0.29 27.85
CA LYS A 29 25.36 -0.41 27.84
C LYS A 29 25.79 -1.37 26.74
N HIS A 30 26.56 -0.87 25.78
CA HIS A 30 27.77 -1.46 25.17
C HIS A 30 27.95 -0.95 23.72
N GLY A 31 29.00 -0.16 23.51
CA GLY A 31 29.40 0.31 22.18
C GLY A 31 30.10 -0.78 21.38
N SER A 32 29.99 -0.71 20.05
CA SER A 32 30.68 -1.59 19.10
C SER A 32 31.72 -0.82 18.27
N PRO A 33 32.78 -1.49 17.76
CA PRO A 33 33.93 -0.84 17.13
C PRO A 33 33.84 -0.79 15.59
N ALA A 34 34.57 0.17 15.01
CA ALA A 34 34.66 0.42 13.57
C ALA A 34 35.45 -0.66 12.81
N ILE A 35 35.02 -0.97 11.58
CA ILE A 35 35.70 -1.90 10.65
C ILE A 35 36.29 -1.11 9.46
N LYS A 36 37.51 -1.50 9.06
CA LYS A 36 38.32 -0.92 7.97
C LYS A 36 38.07 -1.61 6.63
N ASP A 37 38.24 -0.83 5.56
CA ASP A 37 38.06 -1.17 4.15
C ASP A 37 39.02 -2.24 3.59
N GLY A 38 38.49 -3.08 2.70
CA GLY A 38 39.28 -3.95 1.81
C GLY A 38 38.44 -4.83 0.88
N GLU A 39 38.53 -4.52 -0.42
CA GLU A 39 38.18 -5.33 -1.62
C GLU A 39 36.74 -5.28 -2.21
N ARG A 40 36.71 -5.05 -3.53
CA ARG A 40 35.56 -4.70 -4.38
C ARG A 40 34.62 -5.88 -4.63
N LEU A 41 33.59 -5.99 -3.80
CA LEU A 41 32.25 -6.42 -4.23
C LEU A 41 31.48 -5.19 -4.74
N SER A 42 30.41 -5.38 -5.51
CA SER A 42 29.53 -4.26 -5.84
C SER A 42 29.06 -3.64 -4.51
N ALA A 43 29.05 -2.30 -4.39
CA ALA A 43 28.72 -1.63 -3.13
C ALA A 43 27.32 -1.97 -2.57
N HIS A 44 26.48 -2.61 -3.39
CA HIS A 44 25.18 -3.16 -3.00
C HIS A 44 25.31 -4.49 -2.23
N ASP A 45 26.21 -5.38 -2.65
CA ASP A 45 26.29 -6.74 -2.11
C ASP A 45 27.14 -6.81 -0.81
N ALA A 46 28.15 -5.94 -0.69
CA ALA A 46 29.01 -5.85 0.50
C ALA A 46 28.25 -5.35 1.76
N ASP A 47 27.33 -4.41 1.58
CA ASP A 47 26.52 -3.85 2.68
C ASP A 47 25.37 -4.79 3.09
N GLU A 48 24.82 -5.59 2.15
CA GLU A 48 23.79 -6.59 2.51
C GLU A 48 24.37 -7.75 3.32
N GLU A 49 25.64 -8.09 3.13
CA GLU A 49 26.32 -9.10 3.94
C GLU A 49 26.66 -8.58 5.35
N ALA A 50 27.00 -7.29 5.49
CA ALA A 50 27.27 -6.64 6.77
C ALA A 50 26.02 -6.48 7.67
N LEU A 51 24.81 -6.51 7.09
CA LEU A 51 23.55 -6.39 7.81
C LEU A 51 22.93 -7.73 8.25
N ARG A 52 23.49 -8.86 7.80
CA ARG A 52 23.06 -10.20 8.23
C ARG A 52 23.38 -10.39 9.72
N GLY A 53 22.34 -10.43 10.55
CA GLY A 53 22.49 -10.54 12.00
C GLY A 53 22.45 -9.19 12.73
N PHE A 54 21.75 -8.19 12.20
CA PHE A 54 21.53 -6.92 12.89
C PHE A 54 20.93 -7.12 14.30
N HIS A 55 21.60 -6.57 15.31
CA HIS A 55 21.18 -6.59 16.73
C HIS A 55 21.00 -5.18 17.32
N GLY A 56 20.98 -4.16 16.46
CA GLY A 56 20.94 -2.77 16.90
C GLY A 56 19.65 -2.38 17.62
N GLY A 57 19.74 -1.27 18.35
CA GLY A 57 18.59 -0.68 19.03
C GLY A 57 17.49 -0.31 18.04
N PRO A 58 16.23 -0.14 18.49
CA PRO A 58 15.14 0.04 17.54
C PRO A 58 15.23 1.36 16.73
N GLY A 59 16.11 2.32 17.08
CA GLY A 59 16.29 3.61 16.40
C GLY A 59 17.32 3.47 15.27
N GLU A 60 18.42 2.77 15.57
CA GLU A 60 19.36 2.32 14.55
C GLU A 60 18.68 1.47 13.47
N PHE A 61 17.73 0.61 13.85
CA PHE A 61 16.91 -0.16 12.89
C PHE A 61 16.15 0.75 11.90
N VAL A 62 15.55 1.83 12.40
CA VAL A 62 14.84 2.83 11.58
C VAL A 62 15.80 3.53 10.62
N ASP A 63 16.96 3.94 11.09
CA ASP A 63 17.94 4.66 10.27
C ASP A 63 18.55 3.78 9.18
N VAL A 64 18.81 2.51 9.48
CA VAL A 64 19.23 1.51 8.47
C VAL A 64 18.13 1.34 7.42
N LEU A 65 16.87 1.20 7.84
CA LEU A 65 15.75 1.06 6.92
C LEU A 65 15.56 2.29 6.03
N ALA A 66 15.61 3.50 6.62
CA ALA A 66 15.49 4.75 5.89
C ALA A 66 16.61 4.91 4.83
N ARG A 67 17.86 4.57 5.18
CA ARG A 67 18.98 4.55 4.23
C ARG A 67 18.76 3.53 3.11
N LYS A 68 18.28 2.32 3.41
CA LYS A 68 17.98 1.30 2.38
C LYS A 68 16.90 1.80 1.42
N ILE A 69 15.82 2.39 1.93
CA ILE A 69 14.74 2.96 1.11
C ILE A 69 15.27 4.11 0.23
N ARG A 70 16.07 5.02 0.78
CA ARG A 70 16.68 6.12 0.03
C ARG A 70 17.53 5.63 -1.14
N ARG A 71 18.29 4.55 -0.94
CA ARG A 71 19.13 3.91 -1.99
C ARG A 71 18.30 3.25 -3.10
N LEU A 72 17.08 2.81 -2.80
CA LEU A 72 16.17 2.22 -3.79
C LEU A 72 15.51 3.26 -4.72
N GLN A 73 15.62 4.55 -4.40
CA GLN A 73 15.15 5.60 -5.30
C GLN A 73 16.09 5.77 -6.48
N VAL A 74 15.55 5.64 -7.70
CA VAL A 74 16.30 5.79 -8.94
C VAL A 74 16.72 7.26 -9.11
N LYS A 75 18.03 7.50 -9.25
CA LYS A 75 18.60 8.86 -9.38
C LYS A 75 18.71 9.39 -10.80
N THR A 76 18.80 8.48 -11.78
CA THR A 76 18.93 8.80 -13.20
C THR A 76 18.10 7.85 -14.05
N ASP A 77 17.58 8.34 -15.17
CA ASP A 77 16.90 7.49 -16.14
C ASP A 77 17.92 6.53 -16.78
N SER A 78 17.48 5.29 -17.01
CA SER A 78 18.21 4.33 -17.83
C SER A 78 17.27 3.64 -18.81
N TYR A 79 17.74 3.45 -20.03
CA TYR A 79 16.99 2.70 -21.05
C TYR A 79 17.10 1.20 -20.82
N ALA A 80 16.08 0.45 -21.25
CA ALA A 80 16.18 -1.00 -21.32
C ALA A 80 17.12 -1.38 -22.47
N VAL A 81 18.11 -2.23 -22.17
CA VAL A 81 18.94 -2.90 -23.18
C VAL A 81 18.57 -4.38 -23.11
N PRO A 82 18.01 -4.97 -24.20
CA PRO A 82 17.57 -6.36 -24.19
C PRO A 82 18.64 -7.30 -23.62
N LEU A 83 18.25 -8.15 -22.66
CA LEU A 83 19.11 -9.12 -21.96
C LEU A 83 20.25 -8.53 -21.10
N VAL A 84 20.44 -7.21 -21.07
CA VAL A 84 21.56 -6.55 -20.38
C VAL A 84 21.07 -5.68 -19.21
N SER A 85 20.04 -4.87 -19.43
CA SER A 85 19.51 -3.97 -18.40
C SER A 85 18.03 -3.66 -18.59
N TRP A 86 17.35 -3.42 -17.48
CA TRP A 86 15.96 -2.96 -17.47
C TRP A 86 15.86 -1.45 -17.48
N ARG A 87 14.75 -0.91 -17.97
CA ARG A 87 14.46 0.52 -17.90
C ARG A 87 14.27 0.92 -16.45
N ARG A 88 14.94 2.00 -16.03
CA ARG A 88 14.73 2.65 -14.74
C ARG A 88 14.37 4.11 -14.97
N ARG A 89 13.52 4.64 -14.11
CA ARG A 89 12.92 5.96 -14.26
C ARG A 89 13.23 6.83 -13.04
N LYS A 90 13.92 7.96 -13.23
CA LYS A 90 14.36 8.90 -12.18
C LYS A 90 13.20 9.27 -11.26
N GLY A 91 13.43 9.27 -9.97
CA GLY A 91 12.45 9.62 -8.93
C GLY A 91 11.57 8.46 -8.47
N GLY A 92 11.44 7.41 -9.30
CA GLY A 92 10.71 6.20 -8.91
C GLY A 92 11.48 5.34 -7.91
N TYR A 93 10.75 4.60 -7.08
CA TYR A 93 11.34 3.57 -6.22
C TYR A 93 11.37 2.24 -6.96
N MET A 94 12.53 1.57 -6.95
CA MET A 94 12.71 0.29 -7.64
C MET A 94 11.71 -0.74 -7.14
N SER A 95 11.02 -1.40 -8.08
CA SER A 95 10.02 -2.44 -7.81
C SER A 95 10.13 -3.59 -8.81
N GLN A 96 9.59 -4.76 -8.48
CA GLN A 96 9.75 -5.98 -9.28
C GLN A 96 8.51 -6.84 -9.29
N ILE A 97 7.88 -7.09 -10.42
CA ILE A 97 6.76 -8.03 -10.50
C ILE A 97 7.23 -9.48 -10.29
N HIS A 98 6.60 -10.13 -9.34
CA HIS A 98 6.63 -11.57 -9.10
C HIS A 98 5.29 -12.19 -9.50
N LEU A 99 5.37 -13.39 -10.09
CA LEU A 99 4.20 -14.21 -10.38
C LEU A 99 4.00 -15.19 -9.24
N TYR A 100 2.78 -15.22 -8.70
CA TYR A 100 2.48 -16.03 -7.54
C TYR A 100 1.99 -17.43 -7.92
N TYR A 101 2.64 -18.45 -7.36
CA TYR A 101 2.32 -19.85 -7.56
C TYR A 101 2.39 -20.60 -6.23
N HIS A 102 1.53 -21.60 -6.07
CA HIS A 102 1.62 -22.59 -5.00
C HIS A 102 1.98 -23.95 -5.57
N GLY A 103 2.65 -24.78 -4.77
CA GLY A 103 2.76 -26.22 -5.05
C GLY A 103 4.20 -26.73 -5.01
N PRO A 104 4.57 -27.67 -5.92
CA PRO A 104 5.90 -28.29 -5.90
C PRO A 104 7.06 -27.29 -6.01
N PRO A 105 8.29 -27.68 -5.64
CA PRO A 105 9.44 -26.77 -5.54
C PRO A 105 9.73 -25.91 -6.79
N ARG A 106 9.38 -26.41 -7.99
CA ARG A 106 9.51 -25.64 -9.25
C ARG A 106 8.76 -24.30 -9.23
N PHE A 107 7.60 -24.25 -8.57
CA PHE A 107 6.81 -23.02 -8.46
C PHE A 107 7.48 -22.03 -7.53
N ALA A 108 8.11 -22.50 -6.46
CA ALA A 108 8.88 -21.66 -5.57
C ALA A 108 10.10 -21.04 -6.29
N VAL A 109 10.79 -21.80 -7.15
CA VAL A 109 11.88 -21.25 -7.99
C VAL A 109 11.37 -20.15 -8.92
N GLN A 110 10.19 -20.33 -9.53
CA GLN A 110 9.62 -19.33 -10.45
C GLN A 110 9.27 -18.02 -9.75
N ARG A 111 8.88 -18.04 -8.47
CA ARG A 111 8.62 -16.82 -7.69
C ARG A 111 9.89 -15.97 -7.51
N HIS A 112 11.07 -16.57 -7.52
CA HIS A 112 12.35 -15.83 -7.42
C HIS A 112 12.86 -15.29 -8.77
N ILE A 113 12.06 -15.31 -9.83
CA ILE A 113 12.39 -14.69 -11.12
C ILE A 113 11.62 -13.35 -11.21
N PRO A 114 12.20 -12.22 -10.76
CA PRO A 114 11.56 -10.92 -10.82
C PRO A 114 11.54 -10.33 -12.23
N CYS A 115 10.50 -9.56 -12.56
CA CYS A 115 10.49 -8.62 -13.67
C CYS A 115 10.47 -7.19 -13.12
N PRO A 116 11.53 -6.37 -13.24
CA PRO A 116 11.52 -5.00 -12.75
C PRO A 116 10.34 -4.20 -13.29
N ASP A 117 9.74 -3.37 -12.45
CA ASP A 117 8.53 -2.63 -12.76
C ASP A 117 8.69 -1.15 -12.39
N ASN A 118 8.00 -0.30 -13.16
CA ASN A 118 8.04 1.16 -13.05
C ASN A 118 6.61 1.68 -12.94
N ASN A 119 5.84 1.18 -11.96
CA ASN A 119 4.48 1.64 -11.71
C ASN A 119 4.44 2.88 -10.81
N ALA A 120 3.32 3.63 -10.86
CA ALA A 120 3.06 4.78 -10.00
C ALA A 120 2.91 4.36 -8.53
N PHE A 121 2.18 3.27 -8.32
CA PHE A 121 1.66 2.83 -7.03
C PHE A 121 2.73 2.65 -5.94
N VAL A 122 3.86 2.00 -6.27
CA VAL A 122 4.97 1.82 -5.32
C VAL A 122 5.57 3.17 -4.93
N THR A 123 5.77 4.06 -5.90
CA THR A 123 6.35 5.38 -5.65
C THR A 123 5.41 6.23 -4.81
N LEU A 124 4.10 6.15 -5.07
CA LEU A 124 3.05 6.79 -4.27
C LEU A 124 3.09 6.33 -2.81
N TRP A 125 3.10 5.03 -2.56
CA TRP A 125 3.09 4.48 -1.21
C TRP A 125 4.37 4.76 -0.43
N VAL A 126 5.54 4.54 -1.02
CA VAL A 126 6.81 4.82 -0.34
C VAL A 126 6.91 6.31 0.00
N THR A 127 6.53 7.20 -0.92
CA THR A 127 6.46 8.65 -0.67
C THR A 127 5.51 9.00 0.47
N THR A 128 4.33 8.40 0.49
CA THR A 128 3.33 8.60 1.56
C THR A 128 3.87 8.17 2.91
N MET A 129 4.53 7.01 2.99
CA MET A 129 5.07 6.47 4.24
C MET A 129 6.27 7.28 4.75
N LEU A 130 7.12 7.78 3.85
CA LEU A 130 8.21 8.69 4.19
C LEU A 130 7.68 10.03 4.71
N ALA A 131 6.61 10.56 4.11
CA ALA A 131 5.97 11.77 4.60
C ALA A 131 5.33 11.56 5.98
N GLU A 132 4.66 10.42 6.20
CA GLU A 132 4.16 10.03 7.53
C GLU A 132 5.30 9.93 8.54
N ARG A 133 6.45 9.29 8.19
CA ARG A 133 7.63 9.24 9.06
C ARG A 133 8.09 10.61 9.52
N GLU A 134 8.16 11.58 8.62
CA GLU A 134 8.59 12.91 9.01
C GLU A 134 7.56 13.62 9.88
N MET A 135 6.27 13.41 9.63
CA MET A 135 5.20 13.99 10.43
C MET A 135 5.10 13.37 11.83
N PHE A 136 5.33 12.07 11.95
CA PHE A 136 5.23 11.31 13.18
C PHE A 136 6.63 10.90 13.63
N GLY A 137 7.26 11.67 14.52
CA GLY A 137 8.53 11.26 15.11
C GLY A 137 9.51 12.39 15.36
N LYS A 138 9.76 12.64 16.65
CA LYS A 138 11.14 12.77 17.13
C LYS A 138 11.37 11.66 18.16
N THR A 139 12.45 10.93 17.99
CA THR A 139 13.09 10.15 19.06
C THR A 139 14.34 10.92 19.52
N ASP A 140 14.80 10.72 20.75
CA ASP A 140 16.00 11.40 21.26
C ASP A 140 17.28 11.07 20.45
N THR A 141 17.25 10.04 19.59
CA THR A 141 18.31 9.69 18.62
C THR A 141 18.29 10.51 17.33
N ASP A 142 17.22 11.28 17.05
CA ASP A 142 17.11 12.16 15.87
C ASP A 142 17.97 13.43 15.97
N LYS A 143 18.87 13.53 16.96
CA LYS A 143 19.94 14.52 16.90
C LYS A 143 20.92 14.21 15.76
N ASP A 144 21.01 12.95 15.33
CA ASP A 144 21.93 12.47 14.28
C ASP A 144 21.28 11.56 13.20
N GLY A 145 19.96 11.36 13.23
CA GLY A 145 19.23 10.50 12.27
C GLY A 145 19.06 11.13 10.88
N GLU A 146 19.07 10.31 9.82
CA GLU A 146 18.86 10.81 8.44
C GLU A 146 17.40 11.27 8.23
N SER A 147 17.19 12.59 8.25
CA SER A 147 15.96 13.23 7.78
C SER A 147 15.75 12.97 6.30
N LEU A 148 14.48 12.81 5.91
CA LEU A 148 14.06 12.81 4.52
C LEU A 148 14.54 14.10 3.84
N SER A 149 15.29 13.99 2.74
CA SER A 149 15.71 15.18 1.99
C SER A 149 14.58 15.69 1.11
N ASP A 150 14.53 17.01 0.96
CA ASP A 150 13.63 17.68 0.03
C ASP A 150 13.79 17.13 -1.40
N GLU A 151 15.03 16.94 -1.86
CA GLU A 151 15.33 16.37 -3.19
C GLU A 151 14.69 14.99 -3.39
N GLN A 152 14.71 14.13 -2.36
CA GLN A 152 14.12 12.80 -2.44
C GLN A 152 12.60 12.90 -2.65
N MET A 153 11.93 13.82 -1.98
CA MET A 153 10.49 14.05 -2.14
C MET A 153 10.16 14.71 -3.49
N PHE A 154 10.89 15.75 -3.88
CA PHE A 154 10.66 16.46 -5.14
C PHE A 154 10.77 15.52 -6.35
N MET A 155 11.82 14.69 -6.39
CA MET A 155 11.99 13.72 -7.47
C MET A 155 10.86 12.69 -7.51
N ALA A 156 10.36 12.25 -6.35
CA ALA A 156 9.27 11.29 -6.30
C ALA A 156 7.96 11.92 -6.79
N LEU A 157 7.67 13.16 -6.40
CA LEU A 157 6.50 13.91 -6.85
C LEU A 157 6.54 14.19 -8.36
N ASP A 158 7.68 14.61 -8.91
CA ASP A 158 7.86 14.77 -10.36
C ASP A 158 7.54 13.46 -11.09
N ARG A 159 8.06 12.34 -10.58
CA ARG A 159 7.79 11.02 -11.14
C ARG A 159 6.32 10.65 -11.07
N ILE A 160 5.66 10.87 -9.93
CA ILE A 160 4.24 10.59 -9.74
C ILE A 160 3.42 11.36 -10.79
N HIS A 161 3.68 12.64 -11.00
CA HIS A 161 2.93 13.47 -11.96
C HIS A 161 3.03 12.99 -13.41
N GLU A 162 4.10 12.28 -13.81
CA GLU A 162 4.19 11.71 -15.16
C GLU A 162 3.14 10.63 -15.46
N TYR A 163 2.50 10.07 -14.42
CA TYR A 163 1.45 9.06 -14.55
C TYR A 163 0.04 9.64 -14.68
N ALA A 164 -0.13 10.97 -14.53
CA ALA A 164 -1.42 11.63 -14.75
C ALA A 164 -1.96 11.33 -16.16
N ASP A 165 -3.26 11.02 -16.28
CA ASP A 165 -3.89 10.64 -17.56
C ASP A 165 -3.76 11.77 -18.58
N LYS A 166 -2.96 11.52 -19.63
CA LYS A 166 -2.68 12.49 -20.69
C LYS A 166 -3.84 12.62 -21.70
N ASN A 167 -4.88 11.80 -21.58
CA ASN A 167 -6.13 11.94 -22.32
C ASN A 167 -7.16 12.82 -21.62
N LYS A 168 -6.91 13.23 -20.37
CA LYS A 168 -7.76 14.11 -19.57
C LYS A 168 -7.12 15.50 -19.48
N HIS A 169 -7.86 16.49 -18.96
CA HIS A 169 -7.26 17.81 -18.77
C HIS A 169 -6.23 17.77 -17.63
N HIS A 170 -5.22 18.64 -17.74
CA HIS A 170 -4.27 18.83 -16.67
C HIS A 170 -4.96 19.24 -15.36
N GLY A 171 -4.54 18.62 -14.25
CA GLY A 171 -5.03 18.93 -12.90
C GLY A 171 -6.13 18.02 -12.36
N GLU A 172 -6.65 17.09 -13.17
CA GLU A 172 -7.85 16.29 -12.81
C GLU A 172 -7.62 15.21 -11.74
N GLY A 173 -6.38 14.90 -11.38
CA GLY A 173 -6.09 13.95 -10.31
C GLY A 173 -6.33 12.48 -10.68
N ILE A 174 -6.42 12.14 -11.98
CA ILE A 174 -6.61 10.77 -12.49
C ILE A 174 -5.27 10.22 -13.01
N PHE A 175 -4.89 9.03 -12.55
CA PHE A 175 -3.56 8.45 -12.75
C PHE A 175 -3.63 7.04 -13.34
N TYR A 176 -2.71 6.73 -14.25
CA TYR A 176 -2.45 5.36 -14.70
C TYR A 176 -1.48 4.66 -13.75
N PHE A 177 -1.64 3.33 -13.63
CA PHE A 177 -0.68 2.48 -12.93
C PHE A 177 0.71 2.47 -13.61
N TRP A 178 0.76 2.49 -14.95
CA TRP A 178 2.00 2.46 -15.73
C TRP A 178 2.26 3.76 -16.51
N PRO A 179 3.52 4.01 -16.94
CA PRO A 179 3.84 5.16 -17.79
C PRO A 179 3.01 5.11 -19.09
N GLN A 180 2.82 6.25 -19.74
CA GLN A 180 2.01 6.35 -20.96
C GLN A 180 2.85 6.68 -22.20
N ALA A 181 2.50 6.09 -23.34
CA ALA A 181 2.97 6.48 -24.67
C ALA A 181 1.82 6.96 -25.55
N ARG A 182 2.13 7.83 -26.52
CA ARG A 182 1.14 8.32 -27.49
C ARG A 182 1.05 7.35 -28.67
N ASN A 183 -0.16 7.00 -29.05
CA ASN A 183 -0.46 6.33 -30.30
C ASN A 183 -0.78 7.40 -31.36
N ASP A 184 0.17 7.67 -32.25
CA ASP A 184 0.03 8.75 -33.24
C ASP A 184 -1.12 8.54 -34.23
N SER A 185 -1.50 7.29 -34.51
CA SER A 185 -2.60 6.98 -35.43
C SER A 185 -3.98 7.26 -34.83
N SER A 186 -4.15 7.04 -33.53
CA SER A 186 -5.42 7.29 -32.82
C SER A 186 -5.45 8.63 -32.07
N GLY A 187 -4.29 9.25 -31.87
CA GLY A 187 -4.10 10.42 -31.01
C GLY A 187 -4.18 10.15 -29.51
N LEU A 188 -4.50 8.92 -29.09
CA LEU A 188 -4.68 8.54 -27.68
C LEU A 188 -3.36 8.19 -26.99
N TRP A 189 -3.29 8.49 -25.70
CA TRP A 189 -2.28 7.97 -24.79
C TRP A 189 -2.75 6.66 -24.18
N TYR A 190 -1.86 5.69 -24.10
CA TYR A 190 -2.14 4.35 -23.57
C TYR A 190 -1.01 3.90 -22.62
N PRO A 191 -1.28 3.01 -21.65
CA PRO A 191 -0.26 2.54 -20.73
C PRO A 191 0.80 1.69 -21.44
N THR A 192 2.04 1.85 -21.02
CA THR A 192 3.21 1.14 -21.53
C THR A 192 4.04 0.66 -20.34
N PRO A 193 3.83 -0.58 -19.87
CA PRO A 193 4.67 -1.17 -18.84
C PRO A 193 6.04 -1.54 -19.44
N ASP A 194 6.92 -0.54 -19.61
CA ASP A 194 8.16 -0.61 -20.39
C ASP A 194 8.94 -1.93 -20.27
N ASN A 195 9.14 -2.41 -19.04
CA ASN A 195 9.91 -3.61 -18.77
C ASN A 195 9.11 -4.91 -19.00
N LEU A 196 7.81 -4.93 -18.70
CA LEU A 196 6.95 -6.07 -19.04
C LEU A 196 6.78 -6.17 -20.55
N ASP A 197 6.56 -5.05 -21.24
CA ASP A 197 6.50 -5.04 -22.71
C ASP A 197 7.81 -5.52 -23.31
N ALA A 198 8.96 -5.12 -22.75
CA ALA A 198 10.25 -5.65 -23.18
C ALA A 198 10.38 -7.17 -22.90
N ALA A 199 10.02 -7.63 -21.70
CA ALA A 199 10.09 -9.03 -21.31
C ALA A 199 9.15 -9.92 -22.15
N ILE A 200 7.95 -9.40 -22.41
CA ILE A 200 6.96 -10.03 -23.26
C ILE A 200 7.48 -9.98 -24.67
N THR A 201 7.80 -8.86 -25.31
CA THR A 201 8.20 -8.85 -26.74
C THR A 201 9.55 -9.51 -27.07
N LEU A 202 10.45 -9.72 -26.09
CA LEU A 202 11.77 -10.32 -26.29
C LEU A 202 11.79 -11.66 -27.05
N PRO A 203 10.92 -12.65 -26.76
CA PRO A 203 10.82 -13.89 -27.49
C PRO A 203 10.50 -13.68 -28.97
N GLN A 204 9.75 -12.65 -29.36
CA GLN A 204 9.44 -12.38 -30.78
C GLN A 204 10.68 -12.11 -31.64
N LYS A 205 11.80 -11.76 -31.01
CA LYS A 205 13.10 -11.56 -31.67
C LYS A 205 13.95 -12.83 -31.74
N LEU A 206 13.50 -13.93 -31.11
CA LEU A 206 14.17 -15.23 -31.14
C LEU A 206 13.68 -16.07 -32.34
N PRO A 207 14.45 -17.09 -32.79
CA PRO A 207 13.97 -18.04 -33.79
C PRO A 207 12.66 -18.72 -33.39
N TYR A 208 11.81 -19.08 -34.37
CA TYR A 208 10.46 -19.63 -34.13
C TYR A 208 10.42 -20.85 -33.19
N ASP A 209 11.41 -21.74 -33.26
CA ASP A 209 11.48 -22.90 -32.36
C ASP A 209 11.79 -22.51 -30.92
N TRP A 210 12.56 -21.43 -30.73
CA TRP A 210 12.85 -20.85 -29.42
C TRP A 210 11.66 -20.06 -28.91
N GLN A 211 10.95 -19.34 -29.78
CA GLN A 211 9.66 -18.72 -29.47
C GLN A 211 8.66 -19.75 -28.94
N ARG A 212 8.48 -20.87 -29.65
CA ARG A 212 7.53 -21.92 -29.26
C ARG A 212 7.93 -22.59 -27.95
N LYS A 213 9.21 -22.90 -27.75
CA LYS A 213 9.72 -23.49 -26.49
C LYS A 213 9.63 -22.52 -25.32
N LEU A 214 9.98 -21.25 -25.52
CA LEU A 214 9.92 -20.22 -24.49
C LEU A 214 8.48 -19.84 -24.16
N LEU A 215 7.58 -19.76 -25.15
CA LEU A 215 6.15 -19.53 -24.96
C LEU A 215 5.47 -20.72 -24.28
N GLN A 216 5.75 -21.96 -24.68
CA GLN A 216 5.25 -23.14 -23.97
C GLN A 216 5.76 -23.18 -22.53
N LYS A 217 7.03 -22.85 -22.29
CA LYS A 217 7.60 -22.79 -20.96
C LYS A 217 6.96 -21.65 -20.14
N MET A 218 6.84 -20.44 -20.67
CA MET A 218 6.21 -19.29 -20.04
C MET A 218 4.71 -19.52 -19.76
N LEU A 219 3.95 -20.03 -20.72
CA LEU A 219 2.52 -20.34 -20.53
C LEU A 219 2.32 -21.53 -19.58
N SER A 220 3.21 -22.52 -19.57
CA SER A 220 3.19 -23.59 -18.55
C SER A 220 3.57 -23.08 -17.15
N ILE A 221 4.41 -22.04 -17.08
CA ILE A 221 4.76 -21.32 -15.85
C ILE A 221 3.51 -20.58 -15.33
N VAL A 222 2.74 -19.90 -16.18
CA VAL A 222 1.50 -19.19 -15.76
C VAL A 222 0.26 -20.09 -15.61
N GLY A 223 0.38 -21.41 -15.80
CA GLY A 223 -0.78 -22.33 -15.79
C GLY A 223 -1.74 -22.16 -16.98
N LEU A 224 -1.35 -21.39 -18.00
CA LEU A 224 -2.13 -21.05 -19.19
C LEU A 224 -1.64 -21.78 -20.44
N GLY A 225 -0.88 -22.87 -20.24
CA GLY A 225 -0.10 -23.61 -21.25
C GLY A 225 -0.79 -23.89 -22.57
N ASN A 226 -2.13 -23.97 -22.56
CA ASN A 226 -2.95 -24.33 -23.72
C ASN A 226 -4.09 -23.33 -24.04
N LEU A 227 -4.23 -22.19 -23.33
CA LEU A 227 -5.50 -21.43 -23.33
C LEU A 227 -5.41 -19.95 -23.71
N VAL A 228 -4.23 -19.34 -23.81
CA VAL A 228 -4.12 -17.89 -24.00
C VAL A 228 -3.16 -17.58 -25.14
N SER A 229 -3.66 -16.88 -26.17
CA SER A 229 -2.82 -16.35 -27.23
C SER A 229 -1.90 -15.26 -26.69
N TRP A 230 -0.73 -15.11 -27.29
CA TRP A 230 0.21 -14.04 -26.97
C TRP A 230 -0.43 -12.64 -26.96
N SER A 231 -1.32 -12.38 -27.92
CA SER A 231 -2.09 -11.14 -28.01
C SER A 231 -3.09 -10.95 -26.87
N ALA A 232 -3.58 -12.02 -26.26
CA ALA A 232 -4.40 -11.92 -25.05
C ALA A 232 -3.57 -11.64 -23.79
N ALA A 233 -2.33 -12.13 -23.72
CA ALA A 233 -1.41 -11.82 -22.62
C ALA A 233 -0.98 -10.34 -22.60
N VAL A 234 -0.66 -9.76 -23.76
CA VAL A 234 -0.30 -8.33 -23.87
C VAL A 234 -1.47 -7.40 -23.51
N ARG A 235 -2.70 -7.78 -23.89
CA ARG A 235 -3.91 -6.98 -23.60
C ARG A 235 -4.21 -6.80 -22.13
N VAL A 236 -3.76 -7.71 -21.26
CA VAL A 236 -3.96 -7.58 -19.80
C VAL A 236 -3.24 -6.36 -19.22
N PHE A 237 -2.24 -5.82 -19.93
CA PHE A 237 -1.47 -4.66 -19.48
C PHE A 237 -1.93 -3.32 -20.08
N GLN A 238 -2.90 -3.36 -20.98
CA GLN A 238 -3.48 -2.19 -21.65
C GLN A 238 -4.62 -1.59 -20.82
N ILE A 239 -4.43 -1.48 -19.50
CA ILE A 239 -5.47 -1.09 -18.55
C ILE A 239 -5.77 0.41 -18.59
N THR A 240 -7.03 0.77 -18.32
CA THR A 240 -7.45 2.17 -18.13
C THR A 240 -6.93 2.73 -16.78
N PRO A 241 -6.96 4.05 -16.53
CA PRO A 241 -6.67 4.59 -15.19
C PRO A 241 -7.59 3.99 -14.14
N ASP A 242 -7.17 3.99 -12.88
CA ASP A 242 -7.97 3.48 -11.78
C ASP A 242 -8.10 4.48 -10.63
N PHE A 243 -9.10 4.24 -9.79
CA PHE A 243 -9.32 4.99 -8.57
C PHE A 243 -8.39 4.58 -7.44
N ASP A 244 -7.56 3.55 -7.62
CA ASP A 244 -6.62 3.11 -6.61
C ASP A 244 -5.44 4.09 -6.52
N ASP A 245 -4.66 4.21 -7.59
CA ASP A 245 -3.55 5.15 -7.70
C ASP A 245 -4.02 6.60 -7.55
N SER A 246 -5.13 6.95 -8.19
CA SER A 246 -5.71 8.30 -8.15
C SER A 246 -6.08 8.71 -6.72
N SER A 247 -6.66 7.79 -5.94
CA SER A 247 -7.06 8.10 -4.56
C SER A 247 -5.89 8.06 -3.58
N VAL A 248 -4.88 7.22 -3.81
CA VAL A 248 -3.62 7.26 -3.03
C VAL A 248 -2.90 8.58 -3.26
N ASN A 249 -2.81 9.07 -4.51
CA ASN A 249 -2.26 10.39 -4.82
C ASN A 249 -3.04 11.52 -4.11
N LEU A 250 -4.37 11.44 -4.10
CA LEU A 250 -5.20 12.40 -3.39
C LEU A 250 -4.97 12.35 -1.87
N GLY A 251 -4.83 11.15 -1.30
CA GLY A 251 -4.47 10.96 0.10
C GLY A 251 -3.08 11.54 0.45
N LEU A 252 -2.10 11.38 -0.44
CA LEU A 252 -0.78 12.02 -0.31
C LEU A 252 -0.90 13.55 -0.33
N GLY A 253 -1.73 14.12 -1.19
CA GLY A 253 -2.00 15.56 -1.21
C GLY A 253 -2.56 16.09 0.11
N GLY A 254 -3.54 15.37 0.69
CA GLY A 254 -4.09 15.70 2.00
C GLY A 254 -3.05 15.63 3.12
N LEU A 255 -2.18 14.61 3.10
CA LEU A 255 -1.06 14.47 4.05
C LEU A 255 -0.05 15.63 3.92
N LEU A 256 0.35 15.96 2.69
CA LEU A 256 1.27 17.08 2.42
C LEU A 256 0.67 18.41 2.85
N LYS A 257 -0.64 18.60 2.65
CA LYS A 257 -1.35 19.79 3.13
C LYS A 257 -1.39 19.87 4.65
N GLU A 258 -1.69 18.76 5.33
CA GLU A 258 -1.65 18.66 6.78
C GLU A 258 -0.25 19.00 7.33
N ALA A 259 0.81 18.50 6.67
CA ALA A 259 2.19 18.85 7.00
C ALA A 259 2.48 20.34 6.76
N ALA A 260 2.02 20.89 5.62
CA ALA A 260 2.19 22.30 5.25
C ALA A 260 1.55 23.26 6.26
N ASP A 261 0.34 22.94 6.73
CA ASP A 261 -0.37 23.71 7.75
C ASP A 261 0.34 23.68 9.10
N ARG A 262 1.09 22.60 9.37
CA ARG A 262 1.95 22.47 10.55
C ARG A 262 3.34 23.08 10.39
N GLY A 263 3.66 23.64 9.22
CA GLY A 263 4.94 24.31 8.97
C GLY A 263 5.99 23.48 8.24
N MET A 264 5.67 22.25 7.83
CA MET A 264 6.58 21.31 7.16
C MET A 264 6.19 21.09 5.69
N MET A 265 7.08 20.63 4.83
CA MET A 265 6.74 20.16 3.46
C MET A 265 5.93 21.15 2.59
N LYS A 266 6.00 22.47 2.84
CA LYS A 266 5.18 23.47 2.13
C LYS A 266 5.44 23.48 0.63
N GLN A 267 6.70 23.36 0.22
CA GLN A 267 7.08 23.38 -1.19
C GLN A 267 6.64 22.09 -1.92
N GLN A 268 6.71 20.95 -1.24
CA GLN A 268 6.22 19.66 -1.75
C GLN A 268 4.71 19.69 -1.94
N TYR A 269 3.95 20.27 -1.00
CA TYR A 269 2.53 20.52 -1.19
C TYR A 269 2.26 21.46 -2.37
N GLN A 270 3.03 22.54 -2.51
CA GLN A 270 2.88 23.46 -3.64
C GLN A 270 3.12 22.76 -4.99
N GLN A 271 4.16 21.94 -5.10
CA GLN A 271 4.43 21.14 -6.31
C GLN A 271 3.31 20.13 -6.59
N TRP A 272 2.81 19.45 -5.56
CA TRP A 272 1.70 18.51 -5.70
C TRP A 272 0.42 19.23 -6.17
N SER A 273 0.06 20.33 -5.50
CA SER A 273 -1.17 21.08 -5.78
C SER A 273 -1.17 21.74 -7.16
N SER A 274 0.00 22.11 -7.71
CA SER A 274 0.08 22.67 -9.07
C SER A 274 -0.30 21.66 -10.15
N HIS A 275 -0.19 20.36 -9.88
CA HIS A 275 -0.56 19.26 -10.79
C HIS A 275 -1.90 18.59 -10.45
N ASN A 276 -2.53 18.97 -9.33
CA ASN A 276 -3.76 18.35 -8.81
C ASN A 276 -4.79 19.42 -8.38
N ASN A 277 -5.03 20.42 -9.24
CA ASN A 277 -5.82 21.60 -8.89
C ASN A 277 -7.30 21.57 -9.33
N LYS A 278 -7.82 20.44 -9.84
CA LYS A 278 -9.21 20.30 -10.31
C LYS A 278 -9.89 19.06 -9.75
N LEU A 279 -10.00 18.95 -8.43
CA LEU A 279 -10.60 17.76 -7.79
C LEU A 279 -12.10 17.60 -8.07
N SER A 280 -12.79 18.65 -8.52
CA SER A 280 -14.16 18.51 -9.06
C SER A 280 -14.23 17.51 -10.21
N SER A 281 -13.21 17.41 -11.07
CA SER A 281 -13.17 16.38 -12.11
C SER A 281 -13.00 14.98 -11.54
N PHE A 282 -12.11 14.80 -10.55
CA PHE A 282 -11.96 13.53 -9.85
C PHE A 282 -13.31 13.05 -9.28
N VAL A 283 -14.04 13.94 -8.59
CA VAL A 283 -15.37 13.63 -8.04
C VAL A 283 -16.37 13.27 -9.15
N ASN A 284 -16.39 14.02 -10.25
CA ASN A 284 -17.27 13.73 -11.37
C ASN A 284 -16.98 12.38 -12.01
N ASN A 285 -15.70 12.03 -12.23
CA ASN A 285 -15.30 10.72 -12.72
C ASN A 285 -15.69 9.62 -11.72
N LEU A 286 -15.43 9.81 -10.42
CA LEU A 286 -15.80 8.85 -9.38
C LEU A 286 -17.30 8.55 -9.36
N LEU A 287 -18.11 9.60 -9.47
CA LEU A 287 -19.56 9.44 -9.56
C LEU A 287 -19.97 8.77 -10.87
N LEU A 288 -19.42 9.19 -12.00
CA LEU A 288 -19.75 8.64 -13.33
C LEU A 288 -19.50 7.13 -13.41
N TYR A 289 -18.37 6.64 -12.88
CA TYR A 289 -17.96 5.23 -13.01
C TYR A 289 -18.39 4.35 -11.82
N SER A 290 -19.05 4.92 -10.81
CA SER A 290 -19.57 4.18 -9.66
C SER A 290 -20.61 3.12 -10.03
N TYR A 291 -20.61 2.01 -9.30
CA TYR A 291 -21.61 0.96 -9.44
C TYR A 291 -22.92 1.34 -8.76
N ARG A 292 -24.01 1.31 -9.51
CA ARG A 292 -25.38 1.67 -9.10
C ARG A 292 -26.35 0.57 -9.55
N PRO A 293 -26.63 -0.44 -8.72
CA PRO A 293 -27.42 -1.61 -9.13
C PRO A 293 -28.84 -1.27 -9.58
N SER A 294 -29.43 -0.23 -9.00
CA SER A 294 -30.79 0.25 -9.35
C SER A 294 -30.83 1.15 -10.60
N ALA A 295 -29.67 1.50 -11.18
CA ALA A 295 -29.64 2.33 -12.38
C ALA A 295 -30.22 1.56 -13.58
N LYS A 296 -30.81 2.30 -14.53
CA LYS A 296 -31.39 1.74 -15.76
C LYS A 296 -30.38 1.58 -16.90
N ILE A 297 -29.16 2.09 -16.73
CA ILE A 297 -28.14 2.16 -17.76
C ILE A 297 -27.07 1.10 -17.49
N PRO A 298 -26.74 0.24 -18.47
CA PRO A 298 -25.72 -0.80 -18.35
C PRO A 298 -24.37 -0.32 -17.81
N ASP A 299 -23.95 0.88 -18.21
CA ASP A 299 -22.69 1.49 -17.78
C ASP A 299 -22.56 1.64 -16.26
N HIS A 300 -23.68 1.71 -15.53
CA HIS A 300 -23.67 1.90 -14.08
C HIS A 300 -24.16 0.66 -13.31
N ASN A 301 -24.99 -0.20 -13.92
CA ASN A 301 -25.62 -1.34 -13.22
C ASN A 301 -25.01 -2.71 -13.57
N THR A 302 -24.01 -2.76 -14.46
CA THR A 302 -23.28 -3.99 -14.80
C THR A 302 -21.96 -4.04 -14.04
N ILE A 303 -21.65 -5.18 -13.44
CA ILE A 303 -20.43 -5.39 -12.65
C ILE A 303 -19.81 -6.75 -12.94
N ASP A 304 -18.50 -6.87 -12.72
CA ASP A 304 -17.77 -8.13 -12.76
C ASP A 304 -18.46 -9.22 -11.91
N ALA A 305 -18.57 -10.42 -12.47
CA ALA A 305 -19.26 -11.53 -11.80
C ALA A 305 -18.65 -11.88 -10.44
N ARG A 306 -17.32 -11.78 -10.29
CA ARG A 306 -16.63 -12.00 -9.02
C ARG A 306 -17.06 -10.97 -7.99
N SER A 307 -17.16 -9.69 -8.40
CA SER A 307 -17.69 -8.63 -7.54
C SER A 307 -19.11 -8.94 -7.09
N TYR A 308 -20.01 -9.33 -8.01
CA TYR A 308 -21.36 -9.75 -7.64
C TYR A 308 -21.35 -10.89 -6.61
N PHE A 309 -20.53 -11.93 -6.81
CA PHE A 309 -20.54 -13.11 -5.94
C PHE A 309 -20.12 -12.83 -4.50
N TRP A 310 -19.17 -11.92 -4.26
CA TRP A 310 -18.82 -11.55 -2.89
C TRP A 310 -19.73 -10.46 -2.31
N LEU A 311 -20.32 -9.60 -3.15
CA LEU A 311 -21.24 -8.53 -2.74
C LEU A 311 -22.70 -8.95 -2.55
N LYS A 312 -23.13 -10.10 -3.10
CA LYS A 312 -24.56 -10.45 -3.24
C LYS A 312 -25.39 -10.28 -1.97
N GLU A 313 -24.85 -10.59 -0.81
CA GLU A 313 -25.55 -10.47 0.47
C GLU A 313 -25.72 -9.00 0.89
N PHE A 314 -24.68 -8.19 0.71
CA PHE A 314 -24.76 -6.74 0.89
C PHE A 314 -25.80 -6.13 -0.05
N LEU A 315 -25.74 -6.47 -1.35
CA LEU A 315 -26.72 -5.99 -2.34
C LEU A 315 -28.15 -6.43 -2.00
N TRP A 316 -28.31 -7.66 -1.50
CA TRP A 316 -29.61 -8.15 -1.04
C TRP A 316 -30.13 -7.36 0.17
N HIS A 317 -29.26 -6.99 1.11
CA HIS A 317 -29.67 -6.16 2.26
C HIS A 317 -30.07 -4.74 1.84
N HIS A 318 -29.47 -4.23 0.78
CA HIS A 318 -29.72 -2.90 0.23
C HIS A 318 -30.65 -2.88 -1.01
N HIS A 319 -31.36 -3.96 -1.32
CA HIS A 319 -32.18 -4.06 -2.54
C HIS A 319 -33.30 -3.00 -2.66
N LYS A 320 -33.73 -2.41 -1.53
CA LYS A 320 -34.72 -1.32 -1.48
C LYS A 320 -34.09 0.07 -1.58
N ASP A 321 -32.77 0.17 -1.48
CA ASP A 321 -32.05 1.43 -1.63
C ASP A 321 -31.81 1.72 -3.11
N HIS A 322 -32.73 2.49 -3.70
CA HIS A 322 -32.63 2.93 -5.09
C HIS A 322 -31.47 3.91 -5.34
N ASN A 323 -30.84 4.43 -4.27
CA ASN A 323 -29.73 5.37 -4.34
C ASN A 323 -28.37 4.73 -3.98
N LEU A 324 -28.30 3.39 -3.89
CA LEU A 324 -27.06 2.69 -3.66
C LEU A 324 -26.04 3.00 -4.77
N ALA A 325 -24.87 3.45 -4.36
CA ALA A 325 -23.74 3.82 -5.22
C ALA A 325 -22.44 3.42 -4.53
N ILE A 326 -21.62 2.59 -5.17
CA ILE A 326 -20.39 2.03 -4.60
C ILE A 326 -19.21 2.39 -5.50
N ALA A 327 -18.08 2.76 -4.90
CA ALA A 327 -16.85 3.00 -5.63
C ALA A 327 -16.40 1.74 -6.39
N THR A 328 -15.85 1.94 -7.59
CA THR A 328 -15.35 0.88 -8.46
C THR A 328 -13.85 1.06 -8.69
N THR A 329 -13.20 0.10 -9.34
CA THR A 329 -11.75 0.18 -9.59
C THR A 329 -11.43 1.10 -10.75
N TRP A 330 -12.05 0.91 -11.91
CA TRP A 330 -11.59 1.52 -13.16
C TRP A 330 -12.26 2.86 -13.43
N VAL A 331 -11.50 3.83 -13.95
CA VAL A 331 -12.00 5.10 -14.47
C VAL A 331 -12.49 4.89 -15.91
N SER A 332 -13.46 3.99 -16.09
CA SER A 332 -14.11 3.73 -17.36
C SER A 332 -15.43 2.95 -17.20
N ASN A 333 -16.25 2.91 -18.25
CA ASN A 333 -17.50 2.16 -18.35
C ASN A 333 -17.59 1.34 -19.65
N LEU A 334 -18.69 0.59 -19.83
CA LEU A 334 -18.83 -0.34 -20.97
C LEU A 334 -18.82 0.40 -22.31
N THR A 335 -19.47 1.56 -22.38
CA THR A 335 -19.50 2.39 -23.59
C THR A 335 -18.10 2.87 -23.96
N GLU A 336 -17.34 3.36 -23.00
CA GLU A 336 -15.97 3.84 -23.22
C GLU A 336 -15.00 2.71 -23.59
N THR A 337 -14.98 1.60 -22.86
CA THR A 337 -14.07 0.48 -23.14
C THR A 337 -14.30 -0.13 -24.52
N ARG A 338 -15.55 -0.11 -25.04
CA ARG A 338 -15.84 -0.53 -26.41
C ARG A 338 -15.19 0.39 -27.45
N ARG A 339 -15.07 1.67 -27.14
CA ARG A 339 -14.46 2.69 -28.01
C ARG A 339 -12.93 2.67 -27.90
N THR A 340 -12.38 2.61 -26.68
CA THR A 340 -10.95 2.76 -26.43
C THR A 340 -10.18 1.45 -26.38
N GLY A 341 -10.85 0.34 -26.07
CA GLY A 341 -10.24 -0.99 -25.97
C GLY A 341 -9.51 -1.42 -27.25
N PRO A 342 -10.11 -1.26 -28.46
CA PRO A 342 -9.41 -1.51 -29.72
C PRO A 342 -8.19 -0.62 -29.96
N LEU A 343 -8.07 0.49 -29.24
CA LEU A 343 -7.00 1.48 -29.36
C LEU A 343 -5.91 1.33 -28.28
N GLY A 344 -6.01 0.31 -27.42
CA GLY A 344 -5.01 -0.01 -26.41
C GLY A 344 -5.30 0.51 -25.00
N VAL A 345 -6.54 0.93 -24.72
CA VAL A 345 -7.01 1.29 -23.37
C VAL A 345 -8.30 0.53 -23.08
N ASP A 346 -8.19 -0.60 -22.39
CA ASP A 346 -9.28 -1.54 -22.14
C ASP A 346 -9.43 -1.81 -20.62
N MET A 347 -10.67 -1.78 -20.12
CA MET A 347 -10.94 -2.30 -18.79
C MET A 347 -10.68 -3.82 -18.77
N PRO A 348 -10.04 -4.36 -17.73
CA PRO A 348 -9.94 -5.81 -17.55
C PRO A 348 -11.32 -6.47 -17.64
N PHE A 349 -11.41 -7.53 -18.46
CA PHE A 349 -12.66 -8.24 -18.75
C PHE A 349 -13.80 -7.37 -19.32
N ARG A 350 -13.52 -6.12 -19.72
CA ARG A 350 -14.46 -5.15 -20.26
C ARG A 350 -15.65 -4.86 -19.37
N VAL A 351 -15.47 -4.97 -18.06
CA VAL A 351 -16.49 -4.67 -17.06
C VAL A 351 -15.78 -4.15 -15.82
N ASN A 352 -16.39 -3.17 -15.16
CA ASN A 352 -15.82 -2.63 -13.93
C ASN A 352 -16.02 -3.62 -12.77
N ASN A 353 -15.24 -3.47 -11.72
CA ASN A 353 -15.30 -4.31 -10.52
C ASN A 353 -15.30 -3.44 -9.26
N VAL A 354 -15.75 -4.03 -8.17
CA VAL A 354 -15.60 -3.50 -6.81
C VAL A 354 -14.54 -4.36 -6.10
N ASP A 355 -13.47 -3.71 -5.66
CA ASP A 355 -12.39 -4.27 -4.84
C ASP A 355 -12.32 -3.51 -3.51
N LEU A 356 -12.23 -4.24 -2.38
CA LEU A 356 -12.30 -3.62 -1.06
C LEU A 356 -11.08 -2.75 -0.74
N THR A 357 -9.91 -3.08 -1.27
CA THR A 357 -8.69 -2.27 -1.07
C THR A 357 -8.82 -0.95 -1.84
N VAL A 358 -9.35 -1.00 -3.06
CA VAL A 358 -9.63 0.22 -3.84
C VAL A 358 -10.71 1.07 -3.15
N CYS A 359 -11.75 0.44 -2.60
CA CYS A 359 -12.75 1.15 -1.79
C CYS A 359 -12.11 1.86 -0.60
N ALA A 360 -11.17 1.21 0.10
CA ALA A 360 -10.46 1.81 1.22
C ALA A 360 -9.61 3.01 0.78
N ASN A 361 -8.90 2.91 -0.34
CA ASN A 361 -8.11 4.02 -0.88
C ASN A 361 -9.00 5.18 -1.35
N VAL A 362 -10.13 4.91 -2.00
CA VAL A 362 -11.15 5.93 -2.33
C VAL A 362 -11.65 6.65 -1.08
N LEU A 363 -12.01 5.90 -0.03
CA LEU A 363 -12.44 6.50 1.23
C LEU A 363 -11.34 7.38 1.84
N MET A 364 -10.08 6.94 1.82
CA MET A 364 -8.96 7.75 2.31
C MET A 364 -8.75 9.02 1.48
N GLY A 365 -8.76 8.91 0.14
CA GLY A 365 -8.62 10.05 -0.77
C GLY A 365 -9.75 11.08 -0.61
N VAL A 366 -11.01 10.65 -0.60
CA VAL A 366 -12.16 11.54 -0.38
C VAL A 366 -12.14 12.15 1.03
N THR A 367 -11.71 11.40 2.05
CA THR A 367 -11.53 11.93 3.41
C THR A 367 -10.51 13.07 3.42
N GLY A 368 -9.35 12.89 2.78
CA GLY A 368 -8.34 13.94 2.66
C GLY A 368 -8.83 15.14 1.85
N ALA A 369 -9.56 14.89 0.76
CA ALA A 369 -10.13 15.96 -0.07
C ALA A 369 -11.10 16.85 0.71
N VAL A 370 -11.99 16.24 1.49
CA VAL A 370 -13.01 16.98 2.26
C VAL A 370 -12.40 17.70 3.47
N LEU A 371 -11.44 17.07 4.17
CA LEU A 371 -10.91 17.62 5.42
C LEU A 371 -9.72 18.57 5.21
N ASP A 372 -8.82 18.26 4.28
CA ASP A 372 -7.55 18.97 4.11
C ASP A 372 -7.52 19.85 2.84
N LEU A 373 -8.27 19.45 1.80
CA LEU A 373 -8.29 20.13 0.50
C LEU A 373 -9.64 20.74 0.09
N PRO A 374 -10.45 21.33 1.00
CA PRO A 374 -11.81 21.76 0.66
C PRO A 374 -11.85 22.82 -0.45
N HIS A 375 -10.83 23.66 -0.55
CA HIS A 375 -10.67 24.66 -1.62
C HIS A 375 -10.61 24.06 -3.03
N LEU A 376 -10.16 22.80 -3.17
CA LEU A 376 -10.10 22.12 -4.47
C LEU A 376 -11.44 21.47 -4.87
N LEU A 377 -12.41 21.46 -3.95
CA LEU A 377 -13.79 21.05 -4.20
C LEU A 377 -14.70 22.25 -4.54
N GLU A 378 -14.16 23.47 -4.54
CA GLU A 378 -14.87 24.66 -4.97
C GLU A 378 -15.36 24.50 -6.42
N GLY A 379 -16.63 24.80 -6.67
CA GLY A 379 -17.27 24.64 -7.97
C GLY A 379 -18.04 23.34 -8.18
N ILE A 380 -18.04 22.42 -7.21
CA ILE A 380 -18.98 21.29 -7.18
C ILE A 380 -20.36 21.81 -6.73
N ASP A 381 -21.40 21.56 -7.52
CA ASP A 381 -22.77 21.91 -7.15
C ASP A 381 -23.31 21.01 -6.02
N SER A 382 -24.39 21.46 -5.36
CA SER A 382 -24.96 20.75 -4.20
C SER A 382 -25.44 19.33 -4.54
N HIS A 383 -25.96 19.09 -5.74
CA HIS A 383 -26.44 17.78 -6.15
C HIS A 383 -25.27 16.79 -6.35
N THR A 384 -24.19 17.26 -6.95
CA THR A 384 -22.95 16.50 -7.11
C THR A 384 -22.31 16.21 -5.75
N TYR A 385 -22.28 17.20 -4.85
CA TYR A 385 -21.79 17.01 -3.49
C TYR A 385 -22.63 15.99 -2.70
N ASP A 386 -23.96 16.07 -2.78
CA ASP A 386 -24.86 15.08 -2.15
C ASP A 386 -24.63 13.67 -2.69
N SER A 387 -24.33 13.55 -3.98
CA SER A 387 -24.00 12.27 -4.62
C SER A 387 -22.67 11.72 -4.13
N LEU A 388 -21.66 12.57 -3.93
CA LEU A 388 -20.39 12.18 -3.31
C LEU A 388 -20.60 11.70 -1.87
N VAL A 389 -21.41 12.43 -1.09
CA VAL A 389 -21.76 12.04 0.29
C VAL A 389 -22.44 10.67 0.33
N ARG A 390 -23.38 10.41 -0.59
CA ARG A 390 -24.03 9.09 -0.73
C ARG A 390 -23.02 8.00 -1.07
N LEU A 391 -22.19 8.21 -2.09
CA LEU A 391 -21.18 7.23 -2.50
C LEU A 391 -20.21 6.92 -1.36
N TYR A 392 -19.75 7.95 -0.63
CA TYR A 392 -18.86 7.78 0.51
C TYR A 392 -19.51 6.94 1.62
N ARG A 393 -20.74 7.27 2.02
CA ARG A 393 -21.49 6.50 3.05
C ARG A 393 -21.73 5.05 2.66
N ASN A 394 -22.10 4.82 1.41
CA ASN A 394 -22.37 3.47 0.91
C ASN A 394 -21.09 2.63 0.83
N THR A 395 -20.00 3.25 0.37
CA THR A 395 -18.69 2.59 0.29
C THR A 395 -18.12 2.31 1.68
N SER A 396 -18.29 3.22 2.65
CA SER A 396 -17.88 2.97 4.04
C SER A 396 -18.73 1.89 4.71
N SER A 397 -20.04 1.87 4.46
CA SER A 397 -20.96 0.81 4.93
C SER A 397 -20.58 -0.55 4.34
N LEU A 398 -20.11 -0.59 3.08
CA LEU A 398 -19.61 -1.81 2.45
C LEU A 398 -18.36 -2.34 3.16
N VAL A 399 -17.38 -1.46 3.44
CA VAL A 399 -16.15 -1.83 4.16
C VAL A 399 -16.49 -2.31 5.58
N GLU A 400 -17.38 -1.60 6.27
CA GLU A 400 -17.89 -1.98 7.59
C GLU A 400 -18.52 -3.37 7.57
N TRP A 401 -19.45 -3.62 6.64
CA TRP A 401 -20.10 -4.91 6.48
C TRP A 401 -19.09 -6.02 6.15
N ALA A 402 -18.15 -5.76 5.25
CA ALA A 402 -17.19 -6.76 4.80
C ALA A 402 -16.26 -7.24 5.93
N VAL A 403 -15.84 -6.32 6.81
CA VAL A 403 -15.06 -6.66 8.02
C VAL A 403 -15.96 -7.33 9.06
N SER A 404 -17.15 -6.78 9.32
CA SER A 404 -18.04 -7.26 10.38
C SER A 404 -18.59 -8.67 10.15
N SER A 405 -18.92 -8.98 8.89
CA SER A 405 -19.39 -10.31 8.46
C SER A 405 -18.26 -11.32 8.26
N GLY A 406 -17.00 -10.86 8.28
CA GLY A 406 -15.84 -11.66 7.91
C GLY A 406 -15.71 -11.94 6.41
N ARG A 407 -16.55 -11.33 5.56
CA ARG A 407 -16.51 -11.52 4.10
C ARG A 407 -15.16 -11.11 3.50
N ALA A 408 -14.57 -10.03 3.98
CA ALA A 408 -13.25 -9.55 3.55
C ALA A 408 -12.15 -10.62 3.74
N PHE A 409 -12.30 -11.48 4.74
CA PHE A 409 -11.32 -12.53 5.07
C PHE A 409 -11.65 -13.86 4.39
N ALA A 410 -12.93 -14.25 4.42
CA ALA A 410 -13.38 -15.53 3.88
C ALA A 410 -13.29 -15.61 2.35
N ARG A 411 -13.41 -14.47 1.65
CA ARG A 411 -13.37 -14.39 0.18
C ARG A 411 -12.31 -13.43 -0.34
N ARG A 412 -11.14 -13.40 0.32
CA ARG A 412 -9.99 -12.60 -0.10
C ARG A 412 -9.56 -12.85 -1.56
N ASP A 413 -9.85 -14.04 -2.10
CA ASP A 413 -9.61 -14.43 -3.49
C ASP A 413 -10.32 -13.54 -4.53
N ILE A 414 -11.47 -12.97 -4.17
CA ILE A 414 -12.30 -12.16 -5.09
C ILE A 414 -12.73 -10.81 -4.52
N ALA A 415 -12.71 -10.63 -3.21
CA ALA A 415 -12.99 -9.35 -2.56
C ALA A 415 -11.76 -8.43 -2.53
N LEU A 416 -10.56 -9.04 -2.59
CA LEU A 416 -9.25 -8.37 -2.61
C LEU A 416 -8.46 -8.81 -3.86
N LEU A 417 -9.12 -8.75 -5.02
CA LEU A 417 -8.66 -9.32 -6.28
C LEU A 417 -7.27 -8.82 -6.68
N TYR A 418 -7.01 -7.51 -6.49
CA TYR A 418 -5.74 -6.90 -6.86
C TYR A 418 -4.72 -6.87 -5.72
N TYR A 419 -5.14 -7.16 -4.47
CA TYR A 419 -4.31 -7.11 -3.27
C TYR A 419 -4.74 -8.19 -2.25
N PRO A 420 -4.44 -9.48 -2.47
CA PRO A 420 -5.03 -10.61 -1.77
C PRO A 420 -4.73 -10.62 -0.27
N SER A 421 -3.80 -9.78 0.18
CA SER A 421 -3.47 -9.67 1.58
C SER A 421 -4.56 -8.98 2.38
N ALA A 422 -5.14 -9.72 3.32
CA ALA A 422 -6.09 -9.17 4.28
C ALA A 422 -5.42 -8.14 5.20
N TYR A 423 -4.15 -8.35 5.56
CA TYR A 423 -3.40 -7.41 6.39
C TYR A 423 -3.19 -6.07 5.68
N ASN A 424 -2.90 -6.10 4.37
CA ASN A 424 -2.78 -4.87 3.57
C ASN A 424 -4.09 -4.07 3.52
N PHE A 425 -5.21 -4.74 3.25
CA PHE A 425 -6.54 -4.12 3.26
C PHE A 425 -6.88 -3.49 4.62
N LEU A 426 -6.64 -4.23 5.70
CA LEU A 426 -6.88 -3.74 7.06
C LEU A 426 -5.99 -2.54 7.39
N TRP A 427 -4.71 -2.58 7.00
CA TRP A 427 -3.81 -1.45 7.21
C TRP A 427 -4.31 -0.21 6.46
N MET A 428 -4.58 -0.30 5.15
CA MET A 428 -5.05 0.83 4.36
C MET A 428 -6.35 1.44 4.92
N SER A 429 -7.29 0.59 5.31
CA SER A 429 -8.56 1.04 5.88
C SER A 429 -8.42 1.63 7.28
N SER A 430 -7.53 1.08 8.13
CA SER A 430 -7.28 1.58 9.48
C SER A 430 -6.68 2.99 9.49
N ARG A 431 -5.98 3.40 8.42
CA ARG A 431 -5.46 4.77 8.25
C ARG A 431 -6.58 5.81 8.21
N ILE A 432 -7.76 5.45 7.70
CA ILE A 432 -8.95 6.31 7.72
C ILE A 432 -9.36 6.57 9.17
N VAL A 433 -9.50 5.50 9.97
CA VAL A 433 -9.85 5.60 11.40
C VAL A 433 -8.83 6.45 12.15
N ALA A 434 -7.53 6.18 11.95
CA ALA A 434 -6.47 6.95 12.59
C ALA A 434 -6.51 8.43 12.20
N LYS A 435 -6.72 8.75 10.91
CA LYS A 435 -6.82 10.15 10.46
C LYS A 435 -8.01 10.87 11.06
N LEU A 436 -9.20 10.25 11.06
CA LEU A 436 -10.41 10.86 11.60
C LEU A 436 -10.30 11.11 13.11
N ASP A 437 -9.73 10.16 13.86
CA ASP A 437 -9.52 10.33 15.29
C ASP A 437 -8.53 11.45 15.60
N ARG A 438 -7.41 11.53 14.87
CA ARG A 438 -6.46 12.65 14.98
C ARG A 438 -7.08 13.99 14.63
N TYR A 439 -7.93 14.03 13.61
CA TYR A 439 -8.60 15.27 13.20
C TYR A 439 -9.48 15.80 14.33
N THR A 440 -10.17 14.93 15.06
CA THR A 440 -11.08 15.32 16.15
C THR A 440 -10.43 15.54 17.51
N ASP A 441 -9.16 15.15 17.71
CA ASP A 441 -8.48 15.22 19.00
C ASP A 441 -8.09 16.67 19.37
N PRO A 442 -8.74 17.31 20.37
CA PRO A 442 -8.46 18.70 20.71
C PRO A 442 -7.03 18.94 21.20
N SER A 443 -6.37 17.91 21.74
CA SER A 443 -4.98 18.02 22.19
C SER A 443 -4.00 18.28 21.04
N LEU A 444 -4.38 17.91 19.81
CA LEU A 444 -3.59 18.10 18.60
C LEU A 444 -3.87 19.42 17.88
N HIS A 445 -4.86 20.19 18.35
CA HIS A 445 -5.41 21.38 17.70
C HIS A 445 -5.53 22.57 18.67
N ASN A 446 -4.58 22.73 19.59
CA ASN A 446 -4.54 23.84 20.56
C ASN A 446 -5.84 23.99 21.37
N GLY A 447 -6.45 22.86 21.76
CA GLY A 447 -7.71 22.82 22.51
C GLY A 447 -8.97 23.07 21.67
N ARG A 448 -8.86 23.28 20.35
CA ARG A 448 -10.01 23.44 19.46
C ARG A 448 -10.54 22.07 19.02
N THR A 449 -11.85 21.88 19.15
CA THR A 449 -12.52 20.71 18.58
C THR A 449 -12.79 20.98 17.11
N GLN A 450 -12.13 20.24 16.22
CA GLN A 450 -12.49 20.26 14.80
C GLN A 450 -13.82 19.54 14.60
N THR A 451 -14.70 20.11 13.77
CA THR A 451 -16.01 19.51 13.49
C THR A 451 -15.95 18.71 12.21
N LEU A 452 -16.22 17.41 12.30
CA LEU A 452 -16.39 16.56 11.13
C LEU A 452 -17.77 16.77 10.50
N PRO A 453 -17.87 16.78 9.16
CA PRO A 453 -19.16 16.63 8.49
C PRO A 453 -19.90 15.37 8.96
N ASP A 454 -21.23 15.44 9.09
CA ASP A 454 -22.04 14.35 9.69
C ASP A 454 -21.82 12.99 9.03
N PHE A 455 -21.64 12.96 7.71
CA PHE A 455 -21.39 11.72 6.98
C PHE A 455 -20.02 11.09 7.29
N ILE A 456 -19.00 11.91 7.55
CA ILE A 456 -17.67 11.45 7.97
C ILE A 456 -17.72 11.02 9.44
N LYS A 457 -18.42 11.76 10.31
CA LYS A 457 -18.59 11.41 11.72
C LYS A 457 -19.28 10.06 11.91
N HIS A 458 -20.29 9.76 11.09
CA HIS A 458 -20.92 8.43 11.09
C HIS A 458 -19.91 7.34 10.71
N THR A 459 -19.14 7.57 9.64
CA THR A 459 -18.09 6.65 9.17
C THR A 459 -16.99 6.43 10.21
N GLN A 460 -16.53 7.48 10.89
CA GLN A 460 -15.57 7.40 11.99
C GLN A 460 -16.06 6.45 13.09
N ARG A 461 -17.31 6.60 13.51
CA ARG A 461 -17.89 5.79 14.59
C ARG A 461 -18.05 4.33 14.16
N ALA A 462 -18.62 4.11 12.98
CA ALA A 462 -18.90 2.77 12.46
C ALA A 462 -17.61 1.98 12.21
N LEU A 463 -16.70 2.52 11.40
CA LEU A 463 -15.40 1.89 11.13
C LEU A 463 -14.55 1.81 12.39
N GLY A 464 -14.51 2.85 13.23
CA GLY A 464 -13.76 2.83 14.49
C GLY A 464 -14.22 1.72 15.43
N HIS A 465 -15.52 1.47 15.55
CA HIS A 465 -16.05 0.38 16.35
C HIS A 465 -15.68 -0.99 15.75
N VAL A 466 -15.91 -1.19 14.46
CA VAL A 466 -15.64 -2.46 13.77
C VAL A 466 -14.15 -2.81 13.78
N TYR A 467 -13.27 -1.82 13.67
CA TYR A 467 -11.83 -2.05 13.72
C TYR A 467 -11.33 -2.37 15.13
N ARG A 468 -11.81 -1.66 16.16
CA ARG A 468 -11.48 -1.97 17.57
C ARG A 468 -12.02 -3.34 18.03
N THR A 469 -13.08 -3.84 17.40
CA THR A 469 -13.69 -5.11 17.78
C THR A 469 -13.29 -6.24 16.82
N LYS A 470 -13.91 -6.28 15.64
CA LYS A 470 -13.82 -7.39 14.67
C LYS A 470 -12.44 -7.49 14.01
N ALA A 471 -11.88 -6.38 13.53
CA ALA A 471 -10.56 -6.42 12.90
C ALA A 471 -9.46 -6.75 13.91
N THR A 472 -9.49 -6.14 15.10
CA THR A 472 -8.57 -6.44 16.19
C THR A 472 -8.65 -7.91 16.58
N GLN A 473 -9.86 -8.45 16.82
CA GLN A 473 -10.01 -9.86 17.16
C GLN A 473 -9.46 -10.77 16.07
N TRP A 474 -9.77 -10.50 14.80
CA TRP A 474 -9.25 -11.30 13.69
C TRP A 474 -7.72 -11.31 13.65
N LEU A 475 -7.06 -10.14 13.79
CA LEU A 475 -5.59 -10.07 13.86
C LEU A 475 -5.02 -10.88 15.03
N LEU A 476 -5.66 -10.80 16.20
CA LEU A 476 -5.26 -11.55 17.39
C LEU A 476 -5.47 -13.06 17.25
N ASP A 477 -6.39 -13.49 16.40
CA ASP A 477 -6.66 -14.91 16.10
C ASP A 477 -5.71 -15.48 15.04
N GLN A 478 -5.15 -14.62 14.17
CA GLN A 478 -4.20 -15.04 13.13
C GLN A 478 -2.73 -15.01 13.58
N VAL A 479 -2.43 -14.45 14.75
CA VAL A 479 -1.04 -14.32 15.23
C VAL A 479 -0.41 -15.69 15.47
N THR A 480 0.79 -15.88 14.92
CA THR A 480 1.64 -17.03 15.25
C THR A 480 2.68 -16.59 16.27
N ARG A 481 2.91 -17.44 17.29
CA ARG A 481 3.93 -17.22 18.31
C ARG A 481 5.03 -18.26 18.22
N GLU A 482 6.27 -17.82 18.27
CA GLU A 482 7.45 -18.69 18.35
C GLU A 482 8.19 -18.43 19.68
N PRO A 483 8.69 -19.46 20.37
CA PRO A 483 9.45 -19.26 21.60
C PRO A 483 10.78 -18.57 21.32
N ILE A 484 11.20 -17.66 22.20
CA ILE A 484 12.53 -17.07 22.17
C ILE A 484 13.51 -18.08 22.81
N PRO A 485 14.52 -18.58 22.07
CA PRO A 485 15.51 -19.49 22.64
C PRO A 485 16.24 -18.83 23.82
N ASP A 486 16.20 -19.45 25.00
CA ASP A 486 16.96 -18.99 26.16
C ASP A 486 18.40 -19.50 26.04
N GLY A 487 19.31 -18.63 25.60
CA GLY A 487 20.74 -18.95 25.48
C GLY A 487 21.48 -19.13 26.81
N ASN A 488 20.83 -18.93 27.96
CA ASN A 488 21.47 -18.91 29.27
C ASN A 488 20.58 -19.49 30.39
N ASN A 489 19.84 -20.59 30.15
CA ASN A 489 19.04 -21.21 31.21
C ASN A 489 19.91 -22.03 32.17
N PRO A 490 20.19 -21.57 33.42
CA PRO A 490 21.05 -22.29 34.35
C PRO A 490 20.25 -23.30 35.20
N ASN A 491 18.91 -23.35 35.08
CA ASN A 491 18.09 -24.19 35.93
C ASN A 491 16.87 -24.80 35.20
N PRO A 492 16.93 -26.08 34.77
CA PRO A 492 15.88 -26.74 34.02
C PRO A 492 14.60 -27.05 34.83
N PHE A 493 14.54 -26.72 36.13
CA PHE A 493 13.45 -27.10 37.02
C PHE A 493 12.48 -25.96 37.41
N MET A 494 12.65 -24.74 36.86
CA MET A 494 11.69 -23.64 37.01
C MET A 494 11.15 -23.20 35.65
N PRO A 495 9.86 -23.45 35.33
CA PRO A 495 9.24 -22.86 34.14
C PRO A 495 9.09 -21.35 34.35
N LYS A 496 9.92 -20.56 33.66
CA LYS A 496 9.68 -19.11 33.52
C LYS A 496 8.55 -18.88 32.52
N PRO A 497 7.87 -17.72 32.55
CA PRO A 497 7.00 -17.32 31.45
C PRO A 497 7.82 -17.36 30.16
N GLU A 498 7.45 -18.26 29.24
CA GLU A 498 8.05 -18.34 27.92
C GLU A 498 7.88 -16.97 27.26
N LYS A 499 8.99 -16.34 26.90
CA LYS A 499 8.94 -15.18 26.02
C LYS A 499 8.72 -15.72 24.60
N HIS A 500 7.85 -15.05 23.84
CA HIS A 500 7.60 -15.40 22.45
C HIS A 500 7.94 -14.21 21.56
N TRP A 501 8.36 -14.50 20.33
CA TRP A 501 8.16 -13.59 19.22
C TRP A 501 6.79 -13.84 18.60
N ALA A 502 6.25 -12.83 17.93
CA ALA A 502 4.96 -12.92 17.25
C ALA A 502 5.07 -12.42 15.81
N TYR A 503 4.37 -13.08 14.89
CA TYR A 503 4.37 -12.75 13.46
C TYR A 503 3.08 -13.21 12.79
N TRP A 504 2.87 -12.76 11.55
CA TRP A 504 1.77 -13.15 10.69
C TRP A 504 2.28 -13.60 9.33
N ASP A 505 1.66 -14.65 8.81
CA ASP A 505 1.83 -15.16 7.45
C ASP A 505 0.51 -14.97 6.70
N ASP A 506 0.56 -14.78 5.37
CA ASP A 506 -0.65 -14.49 4.62
C ASP A 506 -0.87 -15.38 3.39
N PHE A 507 -0.24 -15.01 2.29
CA PHE A 507 -0.57 -15.54 0.98
C PHE A 507 0.65 -16.02 0.21
N LEU A 508 1.89 -15.58 0.47
CA LEU A 508 3.08 -15.91 -0.35
C LEU A 508 3.93 -17.04 0.26
N GLY A 509 3.96 -18.20 -0.39
CA GLY A 509 4.83 -19.33 -0.02
C GLY A 509 4.33 -20.16 1.17
N ASN A 510 3.16 -19.86 1.73
CA ASN A 510 2.52 -20.64 2.80
C ASN A 510 1.94 -21.99 2.33
N GLY A 511 1.55 -22.12 1.06
CA GLY A 511 1.02 -23.34 0.46
C GLY A 511 2.05 -24.22 -0.27
N ASP A 512 3.34 -23.99 -0.03
CA ASP A 512 4.42 -24.70 -0.69
C ASP A 512 4.54 -26.16 -0.24
N ARG A 513 5.01 -27.01 -1.16
CA ARG A 513 5.23 -28.43 -0.90
C ARG A 513 6.66 -28.84 -1.25
N ASP A 514 7.20 -29.80 -0.51
CA ASP A 514 8.47 -30.44 -0.84
C ASP A 514 8.35 -31.37 -2.06
N VAL A 515 9.47 -32.00 -2.46
CA VAL A 515 9.51 -32.94 -3.59
C VAL A 515 8.63 -34.19 -3.39
N TYR A 516 8.23 -34.47 -2.14
CA TYR A 516 7.36 -35.59 -1.77
C TYR A 516 5.90 -35.13 -1.57
N GLY A 517 5.58 -33.87 -1.89
CA GLY A 517 4.24 -33.31 -1.75
C GLY A 517 3.85 -32.94 -0.31
N ARG A 518 4.77 -32.99 0.65
CA ARG A 518 4.53 -32.61 2.05
C ARG A 518 4.57 -31.10 2.21
N PRO A 519 3.73 -30.48 3.06
CA PRO A 519 3.78 -29.04 3.31
C PRO A 519 5.18 -28.59 3.74
N ARG A 520 5.72 -27.57 3.08
CA ARG A 520 6.98 -26.91 3.41
C ARG A 520 6.82 -25.41 3.21
N PRO A 521 6.12 -24.72 4.15
CA PRO A 521 5.85 -23.30 4.01
C PRO A 521 7.17 -22.51 4.04
N LYS A 522 7.34 -21.61 3.09
CA LYS A 522 8.46 -20.67 3.02
C LYS A 522 8.12 -19.30 3.63
N CYS A 523 6.83 -18.95 3.65
CA CYS A 523 6.29 -17.71 4.25
C CYS A 523 7.06 -16.45 3.81
N GLU A 524 7.20 -16.29 2.50
CA GLU A 524 8.01 -15.24 1.87
C GLU A 524 7.40 -13.84 2.07
N ASP A 525 6.14 -13.73 2.49
CA ASP A 525 5.49 -12.46 2.85
C ASP A 525 5.42 -12.18 4.36
N ARG A 526 6.12 -12.96 5.20
CA ARG A 526 6.01 -12.83 6.66
C ARG A 526 6.40 -11.46 7.17
N ILE A 527 7.49 -10.88 6.66
CA ILE A 527 7.91 -9.51 7.03
C ILE A 527 6.81 -8.52 6.66
N PHE A 528 6.28 -8.60 5.44
CA PHE A 528 5.22 -7.71 4.96
C PHE A 528 3.95 -7.85 5.79
N SER A 529 3.46 -9.07 5.98
CA SER A 529 2.21 -9.37 6.67
C SER A 529 2.28 -8.98 8.13
N THR A 530 3.39 -9.31 8.80
CA THR A 530 3.69 -8.87 10.16
C THR A 530 3.73 -7.36 10.22
N ALA A 531 4.32 -6.72 9.20
CA ALA A 531 4.41 -5.28 9.18
C ALA A 531 3.03 -4.61 9.09
N GLN A 532 2.20 -5.09 8.18
CA GLN A 532 0.85 -4.56 7.98
C GLN A 532 -0.05 -4.82 9.20
N ALA A 533 0.04 -5.99 9.83
CA ALA A 533 -0.72 -6.33 11.03
C ALA A 533 -0.43 -5.35 12.19
N ILE A 534 0.85 -5.10 12.48
CA ILE A 534 1.24 -4.20 13.57
C ILE A 534 0.82 -2.76 13.28
N ASN A 535 1.05 -2.28 12.05
CA ASN A 535 0.61 -0.94 11.66
C ASN A 535 -0.91 -0.77 11.79
N THR A 536 -1.67 -1.81 11.46
CA THR A 536 -3.12 -1.82 11.68
C THR A 536 -3.44 -1.67 13.16
N LEU A 537 -2.84 -2.49 14.04
CA LEU A 537 -3.07 -2.41 15.48
C LEU A 537 -2.67 -1.05 16.06
N LEU A 538 -1.56 -0.47 15.60
CA LEU A 538 -1.13 0.87 15.99
C LEU A 538 -2.14 1.94 15.54
N ASN A 539 -2.60 1.91 14.29
CA ASN A 539 -3.61 2.85 13.79
C ASN A 539 -4.93 2.79 14.59
N ILE A 540 -5.32 1.61 15.05
CA ILE A 540 -6.54 1.41 15.83
C ILE A 540 -6.38 1.91 17.28
N TRP A 541 -5.29 1.51 17.92
CA TRP A 541 -5.14 1.57 19.39
C TRP A 541 -4.20 2.66 19.89
N THR A 542 -3.62 3.46 19.00
CA THR A 542 -2.76 4.58 19.38
C THR A 542 -3.27 5.90 18.84
N TYR A 543 -2.74 6.98 19.40
CA TYR A 543 -2.93 8.35 18.94
C TYR A 543 -1.63 9.14 19.20
N PRO A 544 -1.24 10.06 18.32
CA PRO A 544 -0.08 10.93 18.59
C PRO A 544 -0.40 11.89 19.72
N THR A 545 0.63 12.33 20.46
CA THR A 545 0.51 13.47 21.36
C THR A 545 0.77 14.79 20.63
N ALA A 546 0.41 15.89 21.29
CA ALA A 546 0.89 17.21 20.91
C ALA A 546 2.43 17.23 20.81
N ALA A 547 2.95 18.08 19.93
CA ALA A 547 4.38 18.29 19.77
C ALA A 547 4.99 18.73 21.12
N PRO A 548 6.15 18.18 21.54
CA PRO A 548 6.85 18.73 22.69
C PRO A 548 7.36 20.14 22.35
N GLY A 549 6.76 21.17 22.95
CA GLY A 549 7.26 22.55 22.88
C GLY A 549 6.22 23.64 23.14
N GLU A 550 6.05 24.03 24.41
CA GLU A 550 5.88 25.46 24.74
C GLU A 550 7.29 26.08 24.74
N GLY A 551 7.56 26.99 23.80
CA GLY A 551 8.81 27.76 23.74
C GLY A 551 9.69 27.46 22.53
N LYS A 552 9.78 28.47 21.64
CA LYS A 552 10.75 28.71 20.55
C LYS A 552 11.15 27.47 19.71
N GLU A 553 10.49 27.37 18.54
CA GLU A 553 10.62 26.36 17.47
C GLU A 553 9.73 25.12 17.61
N ALA A 554 8.41 25.35 17.50
CA ALA A 554 7.48 24.28 17.15
C ALA A 554 7.92 23.65 15.82
N THR A 555 8.39 22.40 15.87
CA THR A 555 8.93 21.67 14.72
C THR A 555 7.87 21.26 13.67
N GLY A 556 6.59 21.54 13.93
CA GLY A 556 5.46 21.08 13.12
C GLY A 556 5.12 19.59 13.26
N LYS A 557 6.04 18.78 13.77
CA LYS A 557 5.87 17.32 13.95
C LYS A 557 4.85 16.98 15.03
N PHE A 558 4.19 15.84 14.87
CA PHE A 558 3.45 15.20 15.96
C PHE A 558 4.40 14.68 17.04
N GLY A 559 3.92 14.72 18.28
CA GLY A 559 4.60 14.07 19.39
C GLY A 559 4.47 12.55 19.34
N PRO A 560 5.06 11.86 20.32
CA PRO A 560 5.03 10.41 20.40
C PRO A 560 3.62 9.79 20.36
N LEU A 561 3.46 8.62 19.71
CA LEU A 561 2.24 7.81 19.83
C LEU A 561 2.05 7.32 21.28
N LYS A 562 0.83 7.41 21.78
CA LYS A 562 0.39 6.82 23.04
C LYS A 562 -0.70 5.78 22.80
N TRP A 563 -0.69 4.73 23.61
CA TRP A 563 -1.83 3.80 23.68
C TRP A 563 -3.07 4.51 24.19
N ARG A 564 -4.23 4.15 23.63
CA ARG A 564 -5.51 4.52 24.22
C ARG A 564 -5.67 3.82 25.57
N SER A 565 -6.39 4.48 26.49
CA SER A 565 -6.62 3.97 27.84
C SER A 565 -7.38 2.64 27.88
N ASP A 566 -8.17 2.35 26.86
CA ASP A 566 -8.96 1.13 26.70
C ASP A 566 -8.26 0.06 25.84
N THR A 567 -6.98 0.23 25.52
CA THR A 567 -6.23 -0.75 24.72
C THR A 567 -6.10 -2.09 25.47
N PRO A 568 -6.51 -3.22 24.87
CA PRO A 568 -6.34 -4.52 25.50
C PRO A 568 -4.85 -4.85 25.74
N ALA A 569 -4.50 -5.35 26.93
CA ALA A 569 -3.11 -5.71 27.27
C ALA A 569 -2.50 -6.72 26.29
N LYS A 570 -3.32 -7.64 25.75
CA LYS A 570 -2.91 -8.60 24.72
C LYS A 570 -2.43 -7.91 23.43
N VAL A 571 -3.06 -6.80 23.03
CA VAL A 571 -2.63 -6.02 21.85
C VAL A 571 -1.26 -5.41 22.12
N VAL A 572 -1.05 -4.80 23.28
CA VAL A 572 0.24 -4.18 23.66
C VAL A 572 1.37 -5.22 23.66
N SER A 573 1.14 -6.39 24.26
CA SER A 573 2.12 -7.49 24.31
C SER A 573 2.45 -7.99 22.90
N ILE A 574 1.45 -8.29 22.07
CA ILE A 574 1.67 -8.81 20.72
C ILE A 574 2.40 -7.79 19.83
N VAL A 575 2.06 -6.51 19.91
CA VAL A 575 2.78 -5.47 19.17
C VAL A 575 4.24 -5.44 19.60
N GLY A 576 4.53 -5.48 20.90
CA GLY A 576 5.91 -5.51 21.39
C GLY A 576 6.71 -6.74 20.95
N GLU A 577 6.10 -7.93 21.06
CA GLU A 577 6.67 -9.21 20.60
C GLU A 577 7.00 -9.15 19.10
N SER A 578 6.08 -8.60 18.30
CA SER A 578 6.21 -8.59 16.85
C SER A 578 7.17 -7.52 16.32
N CYS A 579 7.27 -6.38 17.01
CA CYS A 579 8.32 -5.39 16.73
C CYS A 579 9.71 -5.92 17.08
N GLY A 580 9.80 -6.75 18.12
CA GLY A 580 11.01 -7.51 18.42
C GLY A 580 11.40 -8.47 17.30
N TRP A 581 10.43 -9.23 16.80
CA TRP A 581 10.61 -10.14 15.66
C TRP A 581 11.12 -9.41 14.41
N LEU A 582 10.44 -8.32 13.99
CA LEU A 582 10.84 -7.58 12.79
C LEU A 582 12.27 -7.06 12.84
N ARG A 583 12.73 -6.58 14.00
CA ARG A 583 14.12 -6.09 14.15
C ARG A 583 15.15 -7.17 13.92
N ARG A 584 14.85 -8.39 14.39
CA ARG A 584 15.72 -9.56 14.21
C ARG A 584 15.74 -10.00 12.75
N ASP A 585 14.57 -10.08 12.11
CA ASP A 585 14.44 -10.81 10.85
C ASP A 585 14.51 -9.96 9.58
N THR A 586 14.17 -8.67 9.63
CA THR A 586 14.06 -7.83 8.42
C THR A 586 15.35 -7.77 7.60
N PHE A 587 16.51 -7.80 8.27
CA PHE A 587 17.83 -7.76 7.61
C PHE A 587 18.57 -9.11 7.67
N SER A 588 17.92 -10.16 8.17
CA SER A 588 18.55 -11.48 8.32
C SER A 588 18.81 -12.19 6.98
N GLY A 589 18.05 -11.84 5.94
CA GLY A 589 17.99 -12.60 4.68
C GLY A 589 17.23 -13.93 4.78
N ALA A 590 16.59 -14.22 5.93
CA ALA A 590 15.80 -15.43 6.13
C ALA A 590 14.50 -15.44 5.29
N PHE A 591 13.96 -14.25 5.01
CA PHE A 591 12.80 -14.04 4.16
C PHE A 591 13.20 -13.10 3.01
N PRO A 592 12.90 -13.47 1.75
CA PRO A 592 13.32 -12.73 0.55
C PRO A 592 12.56 -11.43 0.31
#